data_AF-G2WRA0-F1
#
_entry.id   AF-G2WRA0-F1
#
_cell.length_a   1.000
_cell.length_b   1.000
_cell.length_c   1.000
_cell.angle_alpha   90.00
_cell.angle_beta   90.00
_cell.angle_gamma   90.00
#
_symmetry.space_group_name_H-M   'P 1'
#
loop_
_entity.id
_entity.type
_entity.pdbx_description
1 polymer ?
#
loop_
_entity_poly.entity_id
_entity_poly.type
_entity_poly.pdbx_seq_one_letter_code
_entity_poly.pdbx_strand_id
1 'polypeptide(L)'
;MLSNPYSRRSWRPMLLMTLGLLAIFSFYNQTQFREQTVHVQRAITDGLQTIYQAGRTHNNTLYQQGTEDHVVREYDFGTNPCRDFPDTQGILTVMKTGATEVFDKLPTQLLTNFQCLPDFLLFSDREQQVGQWHVYDALADVSDKVKADNPEFDLYRTQAECPVAQKSCLNTYRGAAATAAWSLDKYKFLHIIERAWQMRPNQTWYLFTEADTYIVWPSLAYWLQTKSPVVDPLEEPAYIGSGAMLAGIPFAHGGSGYLLSGAMVRNLVEGVIGLPEFYDDKARSHCCGDQLVAKAILENEGIKLQHAHPMFNGEKPSTLPYGPTHWCEPILTMHHMDSEEVSAMWQFEQTRKKNNIILMKDLYKAFVANKMVAARTHWDNLSEDVCYIDPSPFVRKKADPKTLKREKKDADKNSIEAEAHTSLAACARVCEYEGVEEAYEDAIEEAENEAVRDAAAADQIDGQGEASGLNKQTSSRRMRRQLEQKMAARNPLDRRCFQYRYHNGICCTSRSFKLGAPRREAKGNMIDKPTDVWHSGWHLQGIEDWIKAKGECDEPRWKIPDKL
;
A
#
# COMPACT_ATOMS: atom_id res chain seq x y z
N MET A 1 -84.90 23.33 -84.62
CA MET A 1 -85.15 24.52 -83.77
C MET A 1 -84.05 24.62 -82.72
N LEU A 2 -83.74 25.85 -82.34
CA LEU A 2 -82.48 26.37 -81.78
C LEU A 2 -82.02 25.82 -80.41
N SER A 3 -80.69 25.95 -80.21
CA SER A 3 -79.94 26.32 -78.99
C SER A 3 -79.88 25.36 -77.78
N ASN A 4 -78.67 24.92 -77.41
CA ASN A 4 -77.86 25.59 -76.37
C ASN A 4 -76.46 24.94 -76.22
N PRO A 5 -75.37 25.58 -76.66
CA PRO A 5 -74.01 25.17 -76.37
C PRO A 5 -73.47 25.98 -75.20
N TYR A 6 -73.28 25.42 -74.00
CA TYR A 6 -72.25 25.82 -73.02
C TYR A 6 -72.45 25.01 -71.73
N SER A 7 -71.33 24.73 -71.04
CA SER A 7 -71.26 24.07 -69.74
C SER A 7 -71.37 22.53 -69.72
N ARG A 8 -70.42 21.85 -70.38
CA ARG A 8 -69.76 20.72 -69.70
C ARG A 8 -68.57 21.28 -68.93
N ARG A 9 -68.86 21.86 -67.76
CA ARG A 9 -67.82 22.25 -66.79
C ARG A 9 -67.09 20.96 -66.42
N SER A 10 -65.92 20.74 -67.02
CA SER A 10 -65.11 19.56 -66.77
C SER A 10 -64.74 19.56 -65.29
N TRP A 11 -65.23 18.57 -64.53
CA TRP A 11 -64.86 18.40 -63.12
C TRP A 11 -63.42 17.89 -62.96
N ARG A 12 -62.78 17.48 -64.06
CA ARG A 12 -61.44 16.89 -64.08
C ARG A 12 -60.35 17.80 -63.48
N PRO A 13 -60.22 19.10 -63.82
CA PRO A 13 -59.24 19.99 -63.19
C PRO A 13 -59.48 20.18 -61.69
N MET A 14 -60.75 20.25 -61.26
CA MET A 14 -61.10 20.41 -59.85
C MET A 14 -60.77 19.13 -59.05
N LEU A 15 -61.08 17.96 -59.62
CA LEU A 15 -60.76 16.65 -59.04
C LEU A 15 -59.24 16.43 -58.92
N LEU A 16 -58.48 16.81 -59.96
CA LEU A 16 -57.01 16.71 -59.96
C LEU A 16 -56.37 17.66 -58.94
N MET A 17 -56.88 18.88 -58.78
CA MET A 17 -56.43 19.77 -57.70
C MET A 17 -56.74 19.21 -56.32
N THR A 18 -57.94 18.69 -56.09
CA THR A 18 -58.30 18.11 -54.78
C THR A 18 -57.46 16.87 -54.46
N LEU A 19 -57.19 16.00 -55.44
CA LEU A 19 -56.32 14.84 -55.26
C LEU A 19 -54.86 15.26 -55.03
N GLY A 20 -54.38 16.28 -55.73
CA GLY A 20 -53.05 16.86 -55.51
C GLY A 20 -52.89 17.46 -54.11
N LEU A 21 -53.87 18.22 -53.63
CA LEU A 21 -53.87 18.79 -52.28
C LEU A 21 -53.97 17.71 -51.20
N LEU A 22 -54.78 16.66 -51.41
CA LEU A 22 -54.85 15.51 -50.49
C LEU A 22 -53.52 14.73 -50.45
N ALA A 23 -52.85 14.55 -51.60
CA ALA A 23 -51.54 13.90 -51.66
C ALA A 23 -50.47 14.74 -50.94
N ILE A 24 -50.44 16.06 -51.15
CA ILE A 24 -49.52 16.97 -50.46
C ILE A 24 -49.81 16.99 -48.96
N PHE A 25 -51.07 17.04 -48.55
CA PHE A 25 -51.46 16.99 -47.13
C PHE A 25 -51.08 15.65 -46.48
N SER A 26 -51.27 14.54 -47.19
CA SER A 26 -50.87 13.21 -46.71
C SER A 26 -49.35 13.07 -46.60
N PHE A 27 -48.59 13.60 -47.56
CA PHE A 27 -47.13 13.63 -47.50
C PHE A 27 -46.65 14.54 -46.36
N TYR A 28 -47.20 15.74 -46.21
CA TYR A 28 -46.86 16.68 -45.14
C TYR A 28 -47.15 16.08 -43.77
N ASN A 29 -48.33 15.46 -43.58
CA ASN A 29 -48.66 14.76 -42.34
C ASN A 29 -47.74 13.57 -42.09
N GLN A 30 -47.40 12.76 -43.09
CA GLN A 30 -46.43 11.67 -42.92
C GLN A 30 -45.04 12.18 -42.54
N THR A 31 -44.57 13.28 -43.13
CA THR A 31 -43.28 13.87 -42.77
C THR A 31 -43.29 14.46 -41.36
N GLN A 32 -44.35 15.16 -40.97
CA GLN A 32 -44.50 15.72 -39.63
C GLN A 32 -44.63 14.61 -38.57
N PHE A 33 -45.40 13.55 -38.85
CA PHE A 33 -45.48 12.38 -37.95
C PHE A 33 -44.13 11.69 -37.81
N ARG A 34 -43.36 11.57 -38.91
CA ARG A 34 -42.02 10.97 -38.90
C ARG A 34 -41.01 11.82 -38.12
N GLU A 35 -41.03 13.14 -38.28
CA GLU A 35 -40.19 14.04 -37.49
C GLU A 35 -40.56 14.00 -36.01
N GLN A 36 -41.85 14.09 -35.66
CA GLN A 36 -42.32 13.98 -34.27
C GLN A 36 -41.98 12.62 -33.64
N THR A 37 -42.16 11.50 -34.35
CA THR A 37 -41.79 10.18 -33.83
C THR A 37 -40.28 10.04 -33.67
N VAL A 38 -39.45 10.55 -34.59
CA VAL A 38 -37.99 10.56 -34.43
C VAL A 38 -37.56 11.43 -33.24
N HIS A 39 -38.18 12.60 -33.04
CA HIS A 39 -37.89 13.46 -31.89
C HIS A 39 -38.31 12.83 -30.56
N VAL A 40 -39.49 12.22 -30.49
CA VAL A 40 -39.96 11.51 -29.29
C VAL A 40 -39.11 10.28 -29.02
N GLN A 41 -38.76 9.50 -30.04
CA GLN A 41 -37.87 8.35 -29.90
C GLN A 41 -36.49 8.78 -29.38
N ARG A 42 -35.93 9.87 -29.91
CA ARG A 42 -34.63 10.41 -29.45
C ARG A 42 -34.71 10.93 -28.03
N ALA A 43 -35.76 11.68 -27.67
CA ALA A 43 -35.97 12.16 -26.32
C ALA A 43 -36.19 11.01 -25.30
N ILE A 44 -36.90 9.95 -25.68
CA ILE A 44 -37.05 8.74 -24.86
C ILE A 44 -35.71 8.02 -24.74
N THR A 45 -34.95 7.88 -25.82
CA THR A 45 -33.63 7.21 -25.80
C THR A 45 -32.64 8.00 -24.94
N ASP A 46 -32.57 9.33 -25.10
CA ASP A 46 -31.71 10.21 -24.31
C ASP A 46 -32.16 10.23 -22.84
N GLY A 47 -33.46 10.22 -22.58
CA GLY A 47 -34.03 10.11 -21.23
C GLY A 47 -33.71 8.77 -20.56
N LEU A 48 -33.85 7.66 -21.27
CA LEU A 48 -33.49 6.33 -20.79
C LEU A 48 -31.98 6.18 -20.58
N GLN A 49 -31.16 6.72 -21.49
CA GLN A 49 -29.71 6.78 -21.35
C GLN A 49 -29.32 7.56 -20.11
N THR A 50 -29.96 8.71 -19.86
CA THR A 50 -29.71 9.55 -18.68
C THR A 50 -30.11 8.83 -17.39
N ILE A 51 -31.27 8.16 -17.36
CA ILE A 51 -31.72 7.36 -16.20
C ILE A 51 -30.80 6.15 -15.97
N TYR A 52 -30.35 5.50 -17.05
CA TYR A 52 -29.46 4.35 -16.98
C TYR A 52 -28.05 4.73 -16.53
N GLN A 53 -27.52 5.86 -16.98
CA GLN A 53 -26.24 6.42 -16.54
C GLN A 53 -26.30 6.94 -15.09
N ALA A 54 -27.40 7.60 -14.70
CA ALA A 54 -27.63 8.03 -13.32
C ALA A 54 -27.72 6.84 -12.34
N GLY A 55 -28.13 5.66 -12.80
CA GLY A 55 -28.13 4.42 -12.00
C GLY A 55 -26.77 3.70 -11.90
N ARG A 56 -25.74 4.13 -12.65
CA ARG A 56 -24.40 3.51 -12.68
C ARG A 56 -23.30 4.39 -12.13
N THR A 57 -23.57 5.68 -11.94
CA THR A 57 -22.61 6.61 -11.35
C THR A 57 -22.66 6.48 -9.82
N HIS A 58 -21.52 6.25 -9.20
CA HIS A 58 -21.37 6.07 -7.77
C HIS A 58 -20.51 7.19 -7.17
N ASN A 59 -20.80 7.56 -5.92
CA ASN A 59 -19.91 8.44 -5.16
C ASN A 59 -18.60 7.70 -4.88
N ASN A 60 -17.49 8.38 -5.14
CA ASN A 60 -16.16 7.84 -4.86
C ASN A 60 -15.90 7.85 -3.35
N THR A 61 -15.70 6.67 -2.76
CA THR A 61 -15.43 6.53 -1.32
C THR A 61 -14.06 7.08 -0.91
N LEU A 62 -13.17 7.33 -1.88
CA LEU A 62 -11.89 8.02 -1.64
C LEU A 62 -11.99 9.54 -1.80
N TYR A 63 -13.10 10.10 -2.30
CA TYR A 63 -13.29 11.53 -2.44
C TYR A 63 -13.77 12.14 -1.10
N GLN A 64 -12.87 12.78 -0.39
CA GLN A 64 -13.08 13.34 0.94
C GLN A 64 -12.15 14.54 1.15
N GLN A 65 -12.29 15.23 2.28
CA GLN A 65 -11.40 16.35 2.62
C GLN A 65 -9.93 15.93 2.59
N GLY A 66 -9.14 16.59 1.74
CA GLY A 66 -7.71 16.35 1.52
C GLY A 66 -7.38 15.47 0.31
N THR A 67 -8.36 14.86 -0.34
CA THR A 67 -8.15 13.99 -1.52
C THR A 67 -8.86 14.46 -2.78
N GLU A 68 -9.57 15.60 -2.72
CA GLU A 68 -10.41 16.12 -3.79
C GLU A 68 -9.62 16.41 -5.07
N ASP A 69 -8.34 16.75 -4.96
CA ASP A 69 -7.44 17.02 -6.09
C ASP A 69 -6.82 15.75 -6.71
N HIS A 70 -7.03 14.59 -6.09
CA HIS A 70 -6.39 13.33 -6.50
C HIS A 70 -7.34 12.36 -7.19
N VAL A 71 -8.61 12.34 -6.78
CA VAL A 71 -9.63 11.44 -7.33
C VAL A 71 -10.87 12.19 -7.79
N VAL A 72 -11.62 11.63 -8.73
CA VAL A 72 -12.91 12.19 -9.17
C VAL A 72 -13.98 11.98 -8.09
N ARG A 73 -14.95 12.90 -8.00
CA ARG A 73 -16.03 12.86 -7.00
C ARG A 73 -17.01 11.72 -7.22
N GLU A 74 -17.35 11.51 -8.48
CA GLU A 74 -18.32 10.53 -8.95
C GLU A 74 -17.71 9.76 -10.11
N TYR A 75 -18.05 8.48 -10.26
CA TYR A 75 -17.45 7.60 -11.25
C TYR A 75 -18.39 6.45 -11.63
N ASP A 76 -18.27 5.94 -12.86
CA ASP A 76 -19.15 4.92 -13.43
C ASP A 76 -18.39 3.60 -13.66
N PHE A 77 -18.67 2.57 -12.85
CA PHE A 77 -18.09 1.22 -13.02
C PHE A 77 -18.60 0.48 -14.25
N GLY A 78 -19.69 0.94 -14.86
CA GLY A 78 -20.16 0.46 -16.15
C GLY A 78 -19.31 0.94 -17.33
N THR A 79 -18.36 1.85 -17.11
CA THR A 79 -17.25 2.08 -18.04
C THR A 79 -16.30 0.89 -17.99
N ASN A 80 -15.78 0.45 -19.13
CA ASN A 80 -14.91 -0.73 -19.22
C ASN A 80 -13.68 -0.57 -18.29
N PRO A 81 -13.60 -1.28 -17.14
CA PRO A 81 -12.50 -1.12 -16.18
C PRO A 81 -11.16 -1.58 -16.75
N CYS A 82 -11.19 -2.33 -17.85
CA CYS A 82 -10.01 -2.80 -18.56
C CYS A 82 -9.59 -1.89 -19.71
N ARG A 83 -10.24 -0.74 -19.93
CA ARG A 83 -9.93 0.18 -21.04
C ARG A 83 -8.48 0.66 -21.01
N ASP A 84 -8.00 1.03 -19.82
CA ASP A 84 -6.68 1.61 -19.61
C ASP A 84 -5.72 0.58 -18.96
N PHE A 85 -6.10 -0.70 -18.97
CA PHE A 85 -5.26 -1.79 -18.48
C PHE A 85 -4.10 -2.03 -19.47
N PRO A 86 -2.84 -2.15 -19.00
CA PRO A 86 -1.70 -2.31 -19.89
C PRO A 86 -1.69 -3.69 -20.57
N ASP A 87 -0.92 -3.81 -21.65
CA ASP A 87 -0.60 -5.11 -22.21
C ASP A 87 0.29 -5.90 -21.25
N THR A 88 -0.16 -7.09 -20.86
CA THR A 88 0.56 -8.01 -19.98
C THR A 88 1.00 -9.28 -20.72
N GLN A 89 1.02 -9.27 -22.06
CA GLN A 89 1.44 -10.41 -22.85
C GLN A 89 2.85 -10.88 -22.45
N GLY A 90 3.00 -12.18 -22.22
CA GLY A 90 4.26 -12.80 -21.80
C GLY A 90 4.57 -12.69 -20.31
N ILE A 91 3.74 -12.01 -19.52
CA ILE A 91 3.85 -11.94 -18.06
C ILE A 91 2.82 -12.90 -17.46
N LEU A 92 3.27 -14.05 -16.96
CA LEU A 92 2.40 -14.96 -16.23
C LEU A 92 2.39 -14.60 -14.75
N THR A 93 1.21 -14.28 -14.24
CA THR A 93 1.00 -14.07 -12.80
C THR A 93 0.69 -15.39 -12.13
N VAL A 94 1.45 -15.70 -11.08
CA VAL A 94 1.32 -16.92 -10.27
C VAL A 94 1.05 -16.48 -8.83
N MET A 95 -0.21 -16.57 -8.41
CA MET A 95 -0.63 -16.14 -7.08
C MET A 95 -0.73 -17.33 -6.13
N LYS A 96 -0.03 -17.24 -5.00
CA LYS A 96 -0.08 -18.19 -3.88
C LYS A 96 -1.03 -17.68 -2.79
N THR A 97 -1.75 -18.60 -2.15
CA THR A 97 -2.51 -18.35 -0.91
C THR A 97 -2.37 -19.56 0.03
N GLY A 98 -2.99 -19.49 1.22
CA GLY A 98 -3.29 -20.67 2.03
C GLY A 98 -4.77 -21.04 1.95
N ALA A 99 -5.10 -22.30 2.25
CA ALA A 99 -6.47 -22.80 2.12
C ALA A 99 -7.47 -22.13 3.06
N THR A 100 -6.94 -21.46 4.08
CA THR A 100 -7.69 -20.86 5.18
C THR A 100 -7.89 -19.36 5.00
N GLU A 101 -7.12 -18.75 4.10
CA GLU A 101 -7.22 -17.34 3.73
C GLU A 101 -7.81 -17.13 2.32
N VAL A 102 -7.90 -18.20 1.51
CA VAL A 102 -8.35 -18.10 0.12
C VAL A 102 -9.67 -17.35 -0.01
N PHE A 103 -10.67 -17.63 0.82
CA PHE A 103 -11.98 -16.94 0.75
C PHE A 103 -11.98 -15.55 1.39
N ASP A 104 -10.98 -15.20 2.19
CA ASP A 104 -10.85 -13.87 2.79
C ASP A 104 -10.11 -12.87 1.87
N LYS A 105 -9.17 -13.36 1.05
CA LYS A 105 -8.24 -12.52 0.27
C LYS A 105 -8.44 -12.63 -1.26
N LEU A 106 -8.55 -13.84 -1.80
CA LEU A 106 -8.55 -14.07 -3.26
C LEU A 106 -9.76 -13.46 -3.99
N PRO A 107 -11.02 -13.53 -3.50
CA PRO A 107 -12.16 -12.95 -4.20
C PRO A 107 -11.98 -11.48 -4.55
N THR A 108 -11.38 -10.70 -3.65
CA THR A 108 -11.13 -9.28 -3.88
C THR A 108 -10.15 -9.07 -5.04
N GLN A 109 -9.07 -9.84 -5.11
CA GLN A 109 -8.12 -9.78 -6.22
C GLN A 109 -8.81 -10.07 -7.57
N LEU A 110 -9.64 -11.12 -7.63
CA LEU A 110 -10.39 -11.52 -8.82
C LEU A 110 -11.41 -10.46 -9.27
N LEU A 111 -12.03 -9.76 -8.32
CA LEU A 111 -12.97 -8.67 -8.59
C LEU A 111 -12.29 -7.36 -8.97
N THR A 112 -10.97 -7.23 -8.75
CA THR A 112 -10.23 -5.98 -8.90
C THR A 112 -8.96 -6.18 -9.72
N ASN A 113 -7.82 -6.40 -9.07
CA ASN A 113 -6.48 -6.40 -9.64
C ASN A 113 -6.27 -7.42 -10.77
N PHE A 114 -7.01 -8.54 -10.75
CA PHE A 114 -6.88 -9.64 -11.72
C PHE A 114 -7.99 -9.63 -12.79
N GLN A 115 -9.00 -8.75 -12.66
CA GLN A 115 -10.19 -8.75 -13.50
C GLN A 115 -9.88 -8.66 -15.00
N CYS A 116 -8.79 -7.98 -15.36
CA CYS A 116 -8.39 -7.69 -16.73
C CYS A 116 -7.24 -8.56 -17.25
N LEU A 117 -6.71 -9.46 -16.42
CA LEU A 117 -5.63 -10.35 -16.82
C LEU A 117 -6.16 -11.41 -17.80
N PRO A 118 -5.45 -11.68 -18.91
CA PRO A 118 -5.87 -12.69 -19.87
C PRO A 118 -5.65 -14.13 -19.37
N ASP A 119 -4.64 -14.35 -18.52
CA ASP A 119 -4.28 -15.65 -17.96
C ASP A 119 -3.49 -15.45 -16.64
N PHE A 120 -3.69 -16.37 -15.69
CA PHE A 120 -2.99 -16.41 -14.42
C PHE A 120 -3.18 -17.79 -13.77
N LEU A 121 -2.29 -18.15 -12.83
CA LEU A 121 -2.38 -19.38 -12.05
C LEU A 121 -2.59 -19.07 -10.57
N LEU A 122 -3.45 -19.87 -9.93
CA LEU A 122 -3.78 -19.74 -8.51
C LEU A 122 -3.38 -21.02 -7.79
N PHE A 123 -2.58 -20.91 -6.73
CA PHE A 123 -2.09 -22.03 -5.95
C PHE A 123 -2.39 -21.86 -4.46
N SER A 124 -2.67 -22.96 -3.79
CA SER A 124 -2.90 -23.05 -2.34
C SER A 124 -2.22 -24.29 -1.77
N ASP A 125 -2.27 -24.48 -0.45
CA ASP A 125 -1.92 -25.75 0.22
C ASP A 125 -3.10 -26.75 0.23
N ARG A 126 -4.06 -26.56 -0.68
CA ARG A 126 -5.19 -27.46 -0.91
C ARG A 126 -5.83 -27.20 -2.26
N GLU A 127 -6.25 -28.28 -2.92
CA GLU A 127 -7.15 -28.23 -4.07
C GLU A 127 -8.51 -27.59 -3.71
N GLN A 128 -8.84 -26.47 -4.35
CA GLN A 128 -10.04 -25.68 -4.04
C GLN A 128 -10.66 -25.03 -5.28
N GLN A 129 -11.95 -24.67 -5.16
CA GLN A 129 -12.70 -23.97 -6.20
C GLN A 129 -13.32 -22.69 -5.64
N VAL A 130 -13.06 -21.55 -6.28
CA VAL A 130 -13.62 -20.24 -5.94
C VAL A 130 -14.40 -19.71 -7.14
N GLY A 131 -15.71 -19.95 -7.15
CA GLY A 131 -16.55 -19.63 -8.31
C GLY A 131 -16.07 -20.39 -9.55
N GLN A 132 -15.78 -19.68 -10.63
CA GLN A 132 -15.21 -20.27 -11.86
C GLN A 132 -13.69 -20.51 -11.80
N TRP A 133 -13.02 -20.05 -10.74
CA TRP A 133 -11.57 -20.05 -10.63
C TRP A 133 -11.09 -21.26 -9.83
N HIS A 134 -10.24 -22.06 -10.46
CA HIS A 134 -9.64 -23.24 -9.84
C HIS A 134 -8.35 -22.85 -9.11
N VAL A 135 -8.15 -23.39 -7.91
CA VAL A 135 -7.01 -23.10 -7.04
C VAL A 135 -6.27 -24.41 -6.78
N TYR A 136 -5.16 -24.59 -7.48
CA TYR A 136 -4.41 -25.84 -7.52
C TYR A 136 -3.68 -26.12 -6.20
N ASP A 137 -3.62 -27.40 -5.83
CA ASP A 137 -2.83 -27.85 -4.69
C ASP A 137 -1.32 -27.85 -4.98
N ALA A 138 -0.60 -26.88 -4.43
CA ALA A 138 0.85 -26.78 -4.56
C ALA A 138 1.62 -27.92 -3.87
N LEU A 139 0.98 -28.69 -2.98
CA LEU A 139 1.61 -29.75 -2.20
C LEU A 139 1.19 -31.16 -2.67
N ALA A 140 0.44 -31.25 -3.76
CA ALA A 140 -0.02 -32.52 -4.34
C ALA A 140 1.16 -33.49 -4.59
N ASP A 141 2.25 -32.98 -5.16
CA ASP A 141 3.38 -33.79 -5.63
C ASP A 141 4.50 -33.96 -4.60
N VAL A 142 4.39 -33.33 -3.42
CA VAL A 142 5.32 -33.62 -2.30
C VAL A 142 5.21 -35.09 -1.93
N SER A 143 6.35 -35.79 -1.81
CA SER A 143 6.36 -37.24 -1.57
C SER A 143 5.62 -37.66 -0.29
N ASP A 144 4.98 -38.83 -0.34
CA ASP A 144 4.26 -39.40 0.81
C ASP A 144 5.16 -39.58 2.04
N LYS A 145 6.45 -39.86 1.83
CA LYS A 145 7.45 -39.96 2.90
C LYS A 145 7.63 -38.62 3.62
N VAL A 146 7.80 -37.53 2.87
CA VAL A 146 7.95 -36.18 3.45
C VAL A 146 6.68 -35.78 4.19
N LYS A 147 5.50 -36.06 3.61
CA LYS A 147 4.20 -35.79 4.23
C LYS A 147 4.03 -36.57 5.53
N ALA A 148 4.22 -37.89 5.52
CA ALA A 148 3.95 -38.76 6.67
C ALA A 148 4.88 -38.51 7.86
N ASP A 149 6.17 -38.29 7.62
CA ASP A 149 7.19 -38.18 8.67
C ASP A 149 7.41 -36.74 9.16
N ASN A 150 6.55 -35.78 8.77
CA ASN A 150 6.70 -34.37 9.11
C ASN A 150 5.45 -33.79 9.81
N PRO A 151 5.57 -33.29 11.07
CA PRO A 151 4.47 -32.60 11.75
C PRO A 151 4.08 -31.27 11.08
N GLU A 152 4.94 -30.67 10.27
CA GLU A 152 4.57 -29.45 9.52
C GLU A 152 3.44 -29.72 8.50
N PHE A 153 3.25 -30.98 8.09
CA PHE A 153 2.12 -31.42 7.25
C PHE A 153 0.86 -31.81 8.06
N ASP A 154 0.87 -31.67 9.39
CA ASP A 154 -0.34 -31.91 10.21
C ASP A 154 -1.49 -30.99 9.77
N LEU A 155 -1.17 -29.73 9.46
CA LEU A 155 -2.16 -28.78 8.93
C LEU A 155 -2.71 -29.29 7.59
N TYR A 156 -1.86 -29.66 6.65
CA TYR A 156 -2.27 -30.17 5.33
C TYR A 156 -3.23 -31.37 5.45
N ARG A 157 -2.89 -32.36 6.29
CA ARG A 157 -3.75 -33.52 6.59
C ARG A 157 -5.07 -33.12 7.26
N THR A 158 -5.01 -32.25 8.25
CA THR A 158 -6.21 -31.79 8.97
C THR A 158 -7.15 -31.04 8.04
N GLN A 159 -6.60 -30.22 7.14
CA GLN A 159 -7.38 -29.56 6.10
C GLN A 159 -8.08 -30.60 5.22
N ALA A 160 -7.37 -31.67 4.80
CA ALA A 160 -7.90 -32.80 3.99
C ALA A 160 -9.18 -33.40 4.59
N GLU A 161 -9.16 -33.64 5.91
CA GLU A 161 -10.24 -34.29 6.65
C GLU A 161 -11.36 -33.34 7.10
N CYS A 162 -11.17 -32.02 6.99
CA CYS A 162 -12.14 -31.02 7.46
C CYS A 162 -13.48 -31.11 6.68
N PRO A 163 -14.59 -31.49 7.34
CA PRO A 163 -15.89 -31.69 6.67
C PRO A 163 -16.69 -30.38 6.51
N VAL A 164 -16.13 -29.25 6.94
CA VAL A 164 -16.76 -27.92 6.93
C VAL A 164 -15.79 -26.89 6.34
N ALA A 165 -16.12 -25.60 6.45
CA ALA A 165 -15.21 -24.53 6.01
C ALA A 165 -13.87 -24.59 6.78
N GLN A 166 -12.76 -24.43 6.05
CA GLN A 166 -11.40 -24.54 6.59
C GLN A 166 -11.16 -23.59 7.78
N LYS A 167 -11.63 -22.34 7.66
CA LYS A 167 -11.55 -21.33 8.74
C LYS A 167 -12.25 -21.79 10.03
N SER A 168 -13.35 -22.53 9.92
CA SER A 168 -14.06 -23.10 11.07
C SER A 168 -13.27 -24.25 11.72
N CYS A 169 -12.64 -25.11 10.92
CA CYS A 169 -11.81 -26.21 11.43
C CYS A 169 -10.56 -25.72 12.17
N LEU A 170 -9.96 -24.61 11.74
CA LEU A 170 -8.75 -24.08 12.38
C LEU A 170 -8.98 -23.42 13.74
N ASN A 171 -10.20 -22.98 14.05
CA ASN A 171 -10.51 -22.43 15.38
C ASN A 171 -10.30 -23.46 16.51
N THR A 172 -10.29 -24.76 16.16
CA THR A 172 -10.06 -25.87 17.09
C THR A 172 -8.69 -26.53 16.96
N TYR A 173 -7.85 -26.04 16.04
CA TYR A 173 -6.53 -26.62 15.79
C TYR A 173 -5.64 -26.46 17.03
N ARG A 174 -5.04 -27.57 17.50
CA ARG A 174 -4.26 -27.61 18.75
C ARG A 174 -2.90 -26.92 18.65
N GLY A 175 -2.43 -26.57 17.45
CA GLY A 175 -1.32 -25.66 17.23
C GLY A 175 -1.81 -24.22 17.09
N ALA A 176 -0.94 -23.23 17.31
CA ALA A 176 -1.24 -21.87 16.85
C ALA A 176 -1.39 -21.93 15.33
N ALA A 177 -2.62 -21.89 14.81
CA ALA A 177 -2.92 -22.19 13.41
C ALA A 177 -2.10 -21.33 12.43
N ALA A 178 -1.81 -20.09 12.80
CA ALA A 178 -0.91 -19.20 12.07
C ALA A 178 0.53 -19.73 11.96
N THR A 179 1.08 -20.27 13.05
CA THR A 179 2.42 -20.87 13.05
C THR A 179 2.46 -22.13 12.20
N ALA A 180 1.43 -22.97 12.27
CA ALA A 180 1.35 -24.18 11.46
C ALA A 180 1.22 -23.86 9.96
N ALA A 181 0.41 -22.86 9.61
CA ALA A 181 0.29 -22.37 8.23
C ALA A 181 1.64 -21.86 7.71
N TRP A 182 2.34 -21.06 8.49
CA TRP A 182 3.68 -20.58 8.14
C TRP A 182 4.70 -21.71 7.96
N SER A 183 4.72 -22.69 8.86
CA SER A 183 5.62 -23.85 8.77
C SER A 183 5.37 -24.71 7.52
N LEU A 184 4.10 -24.87 7.12
CA LEU A 184 3.73 -25.59 5.90
C LEU A 184 4.06 -24.80 4.62
N ASP A 185 3.95 -23.46 4.69
CA ASP A 185 4.02 -22.58 3.52
C ASP A 185 5.34 -22.71 2.74
N LYS A 186 6.45 -23.01 3.43
CA LYS A 186 7.78 -23.13 2.81
C LYS A 186 7.87 -24.22 1.73
N TYR A 187 7.01 -25.25 1.79
CA TYR A 187 6.99 -26.35 0.81
C TYR A 187 6.33 -25.95 -0.51
N LYS A 188 5.54 -24.88 -0.55
CA LYS A 188 4.79 -24.50 -1.76
C LYS A 188 5.67 -23.90 -2.85
N PHE A 189 6.72 -23.16 -2.51
CA PHE A 189 7.39 -22.25 -3.45
C PHE A 189 8.02 -22.96 -4.66
N LEU A 190 8.87 -23.96 -4.44
CA LEU A 190 9.57 -24.67 -5.53
C LEU A 190 8.60 -25.52 -6.36
N HIS A 191 7.63 -26.17 -5.70
CA HIS A 191 6.56 -26.89 -6.38
C HIS A 191 5.70 -25.97 -7.26
N ILE A 192 5.37 -24.76 -6.79
CA ILE A 192 4.65 -23.75 -7.58
C ILE A 192 5.46 -23.31 -8.80
N ILE A 193 6.78 -23.10 -8.66
CA ILE A 193 7.66 -22.74 -9.79
C ILE A 193 7.64 -23.85 -10.85
N GLU A 194 7.79 -25.10 -10.44
CA GLU A 194 7.76 -26.25 -11.34
C GLU A 194 6.40 -26.39 -12.05
N ARG A 195 5.31 -26.36 -11.28
CA ARG A 195 3.95 -26.48 -11.84
C ARG A 195 3.60 -25.32 -12.76
N ALA A 196 4.04 -24.10 -12.45
CA ALA A 196 3.84 -22.95 -13.33
C ALA A 196 4.51 -23.17 -14.70
N TRP A 197 5.74 -23.71 -14.74
CA TRP A 197 6.41 -24.07 -15.99
C TRP A 197 5.66 -25.15 -16.75
N GLN A 198 5.27 -26.24 -16.08
CA GLN A 198 4.57 -27.36 -16.72
C GLN A 198 3.23 -26.93 -17.34
N MET A 199 2.51 -26.03 -16.67
CA MET A 199 1.18 -25.58 -17.11
C MET A 199 1.22 -24.47 -18.16
N ARG A 200 2.22 -23.59 -18.09
CA ARG A 200 2.36 -22.39 -18.92
C ARG A 200 3.84 -22.13 -19.25
N PRO A 201 4.50 -23.01 -20.01
CA PRO A 201 5.92 -22.84 -20.33
C PRO A 201 6.16 -21.63 -21.25
N ASN A 202 7.42 -21.23 -21.39
CA ASN A 202 7.89 -20.21 -22.35
C ASN A 202 7.28 -18.80 -22.19
N GLN A 203 6.91 -18.41 -20.97
CA GLN A 203 6.54 -17.03 -20.65
C GLN A 203 7.81 -16.19 -20.48
N THR A 204 7.79 -14.94 -20.93
CA THR A 204 8.95 -14.03 -20.76
C THR A 204 9.23 -13.76 -19.29
N TRP A 205 8.18 -13.60 -18.48
CA TRP A 205 8.27 -13.33 -17.06
C TRP A 205 7.25 -14.17 -16.28
N TYR A 206 7.70 -14.71 -15.15
CA TYR A 206 6.84 -15.31 -14.13
C TYR A 206 6.86 -14.39 -12.91
N LEU A 207 5.72 -13.76 -12.64
CA LEU A 207 5.49 -12.90 -11.49
C LEU A 207 4.82 -13.69 -10.38
N PHE A 208 5.55 -13.98 -9.32
CA PHE A 208 5.03 -14.68 -8.16
C PHE A 208 4.56 -13.67 -7.11
N THR A 209 3.31 -13.82 -6.63
CA THR A 209 2.70 -12.94 -5.62
C THR A 209 1.88 -13.72 -4.60
N GLU A 210 1.48 -13.06 -3.52
CA GLU A 210 0.55 -13.62 -2.54
C GLU A 210 -0.83 -12.95 -2.64
N ALA A 211 -1.87 -13.55 -2.03
CA ALA A 211 -3.24 -13.06 -2.13
C ALA A 211 -3.47 -11.68 -1.47
N ASP A 212 -2.58 -11.24 -0.57
CA ASP A 212 -2.52 -9.92 0.06
C ASP A 212 -1.43 -9.02 -0.55
N THR A 213 -1.00 -9.31 -1.78
CA THR A 213 -0.13 -8.46 -2.58
C THR A 213 -0.94 -7.75 -3.66
N TYR A 214 -0.86 -6.42 -3.70
CA TYR A 214 -1.45 -5.59 -4.75
C TYR A 214 -0.42 -5.30 -5.85
N ILE A 215 -0.80 -5.44 -7.13
CA ILE A 215 0.08 -5.17 -8.28
C ILE A 215 -0.36 -3.88 -8.99
N VAL A 216 0.52 -2.91 -9.12
CA VAL A 216 0.28 -1.69 -9.90
C VAL A 216 0.61 -1.97 -11.37
N TRP A 217 -0.33 -2.59 -12.09
CA TRP A 217 -0.14 -3.09 -13.45
C TRP A 217 0.46 -2.06 -14.42
N PRO A 218 -0.05 -0.81 -14.52
CA PRO A 218 0.50 0.18 -15.44
C PRO A 218 1.99 0.47 -15.17
N SER A 219 2.38 0.53 -13.90
CA SER A 219 3.78 0.75 -13.50
C SER A 219 4.65 -0.46 -13.81
N LEU A 220 4.17 -1.68 -13.52
CA LEU A 220 4.94 -2.91 -13.70
C LEU A 220 5.19 -3.21 -15.18
N ALA A 221 4.14 -3.15 -16.02
CA ALA A 221 4.25 -3.39 -17.45
C ALA A 221 5.19 -2.36 -18.12
N TYR A 222 5.04 -1.08 -17.78
CA TYR A 222 5.93 -0.02 -18.27
C TYR A 222 7.40 -0.27 -17.85
N TRP A 223 7.62 -0.67 -16.59
CA TRP A 223 8.95 -0.95 -16.08
C TRP A 223 9.60 -2.12 -16.82
N LEU A 224 8.89 -3.24 -16.98
CA LEU A 224 9.39 -4.41 -17.69
C LEU A 224 9.71 -4.10 -19.16
N GLN A 225 8.87 -3.30 -19.83
CA GLN A 225 9.05 -2.98 -21.24
C GLN A 225 10.17 -1.97 -21.50
N THR A 226 10.41 -1.01 -20.59
CA THR A 226 11.24 0.17 -20.89
C THR A 226 12.41 0.41 -19.95
N LYS A 227 12.40 -0.20 -18.76
CA LYS A 227 13.37 0.05 -17.68
C LYS A 227 14.01 -1.22 -17.10
N SER A 228 13.52 -2.40 -17.48
CA SER A 228 14.04 -3.68 -17.02
C SER A 228 15.56 -3.76 -17.23
N PRO A 229 16.32 -4.29 -16.25
CA PRO A 229 17.74 -4.55 -16.44
C PRO A 229 18.02 -5.78 -17.33
N VAL A 230 16.98 -6.51 -17.73
CA VAL A 230 17.04 -7.72 -18.57
C VAL A 230 16.46 -7.41 -19.94
N VAL A 231 17.22 -7.66 -21.00
CA VAL A 231 16.86 -7.31 -22.38
C VAL A 231 16.08 -8.45 -23.03
N ASP A 232 16.57 -9.69 -22.93
CA ASP A 232 15.88 -10.88 -23.43
C ASP A 232 15.62 -11.87 -22.28
N PRO A 233 14.45 -11.81 -21.63
CA PRO A 233 14.17 -12.66 -20.46
C PRO A 233 13.88 -14.13 -20.81
N LEU A 234 13.81 -14.50 -22.10
CA LEU A 234 13.76 -15.91 -22.50
C LEU A 234 15.16 -16.54 -22.63
N GLU A 235 16.20 -15.71 -22.69
CA GLU A 235 17.60 -16.14 -22.82
C GLU A 235 18.46 -15.76 -21.60
N GLU A 236 18.14 -14.67 -20.91
CA GLU A 236 18.89 -14.14 -19.77
C GLU A 236 18.23 -14.51 -18.42
N PRO A 237 18.83 -15.42 -17.62
CA PRO A 237 18.27 -15.82 -16.34
C PRO A 237 18.36 -14.68 -15.31
N ALA A 238 17.22 -14.32 -14.74
CA ALA A 238 17.10 -13.26 -13.75
C ALA A 238 16.17 -13.64 -12.59
N TYR A 239 16.56 -13.17 -11.40
CA TYR A 239 15.80 -13.24 -10.17
C TYR A 239 15.74 -11.83 -9.56
N ILE A 240 14.55 -11.23 -9.52
CA ILE A 240 14.35 -9.82 -9.15
C ILE A 240 13.27 -9.71 -8.08
N GLY A 241 13.48 -8.87 -7.06
CA GLY A 241 12.45 -8.59 -6.04
C GLY A 241 12.96 -7.71 -4.90
N SER A 242 12.17 -7.61 -3.83
CA SER A 242 12.58 -6.89 -2.62
C SER A 242 13.47 -7.77 -1.74
N GLY A 243 14.76 -7.44 -1.65
CA GLY A 243 15.73 -8.26 -0.92
C GLY A 243 15.58 -8.20 0.61
N ALA A 244 15.53 -9.38 1.22
CA ALA A 244 15.75 -9.66 2.63
C ALA A 244 17.03 -10.50 2.78
N MET A 245 17.49 -10.69 4.03
CA MET A 245 18.72 -11.42 4.34
C MET A 245 18.48 -12.41 5.46
N LEU A 246 18.84 -13.67 5.23
CA LEU A 246 18.80 -14.71 6.26
C LEU A 246 19.94 -15.69 6.04
N ALA A 247 20.64 -16.03 7.14
CA ALA A 247 21.77 -16.97 7.13
C ALA A 247 22.85 -16.62 6.07
N GLY A 248 23.04 -15.32 5.78
CA GLY A 248 24.02 -14.84 4.80
C GLY A 248 23.57 -14.96 3.34
N ILE A 249 22.33 -15.36 3.07
CA ILE A 249 21.77 -15.48 1.72
C ILE A 249 20.76 -14.33 1.51
N PRO A 250 21.00 -13.43 0.54
CA PRO A 250 19.98 -12.51 0.05
C PRO A 250 18.87 -13.26 -0.67
N PHE A 251 17.61 -12.94 -0.40
CA PHE A 251 16.44 -13.55 -1.05
C PHE A 251 15.35 -12.50 -1.28
N ALA A 252 14.59 -12.64 -2.37
CA ALA A 252 13.41 -11.81 -2.58
C ALA A 252 12.33 -12.22 -1.58
N HIS A 253 11.84 -11.25 -0.80
CA HIS A 253 10.74 -11.45 0.13
C HIS A 253 9.47 -11.87 -0.62
N GLY A 254 8.96 -13.07 -0.32
CA GLY A 254 7.87 -13.70 -1.07
C GLY A 254 6.60 -12.85 -1.16
N GLY A 255 6.21 -12.25 -0.03
CA GLY A 255 5.02 -11.40 0.04
C GLY A 255 5.12 -10.12 -0.79
N SER A 256 6.32 -9.54 -0.92
CA SER A 256 6.53 -8.37 -1.77
C SER A 256 6.34 -8.68 -3.26
N GLY A 257 6.28 -9.95 -3.61
CA GLY A 257 6.33 -10.43 -4.98
C GLY A 257 7.75 -10.45 -5.54
N TYR A 258 7.98 -11.35 -6.48
CA TYR A 258 9.26 -11.48 -7.16
C TYR A 258 9.07 -11.97 -8.59
N LEU A 259 10.04 -11.65 -9.43
CA LEU A 259 10.10 -12.03 -10.83
C LEU A 259 11.19 -13.07 -11.05
N LEU A 260 10.84 -14.10 -11.81
CA LEU A 260 11.78 -14.96 -12.49
C LEU A 260 11.60 -14.76 -14.00
N SER A 261 12.70 -14.53 -14.71
CA SER A 261 12.70 -14.55 -16.18
C SER A 261 12.31 -15.95 -16.69
N GLY A 262 11.77 -16.06 -17.90
CA GLY A 262 11.49 -17.35 -18.54
C GLY A 262 12.69 -18.27 -18.60
N ALA A 263 13.89 -17.74 -18.91
CA ALA A 263 15.15 -18.48 -18.91
C ALA A 263 15.43 -19.11 -17.53
N MET A 264 15.29 -18.33 -16.46
CA MET A 264 15.50 -18.80 -15.08
C MET A 264 14.55 -19.96 -14.72
N VAL A 265 13.25 -19.82 -15.00
CA VAL A 265 12.29 -20.89 -14.68
C VAL A 265 12.58 -22.16 -15.48
N ARG A 266 12.88 -22.03 -16.77
CA ARG A 266 13.28 -23.14 -17.64
C ARG A 266 14.50 -23.87 -17.07
N ASN A 267 15.55 -23.13 -16.70
CA ASN A 267 16.80 -23.71 -16.19
C ASN A 267 16.56 -24.47 -14.88
N LEU A 268 15.80 -23.91 -13.95
CA LEU A 268 15.48 -24.56 -12.67
C LEU A 268 14.70 -25.87 -12.87
N VAL A 269 13.75 -25.90 -13.80
CA VAL A 269 12.82 -27.03 -13.98
C VAL A 269 13.40 -28.11 -14.91
N GLU A 270 14.00 -27.72 -16.04
CA GLU A 270 14.52 -28.65 -17.03
C GLU A 270 15.99 -29.02 -16.79
N GLY A 271 16.75 -28.13 -16.14
CA GLY A 271 18.16 -28.36 -15.82
C GLY A 271 18.40 -29.21 -14.57
N VAL A 272 17.42 -29.25 -13.65
CA VAL A 272 17.54 -29.98 -12.37
C VAL A 272 16.34 -30.90 -12.16
N ILE A 273 16.51 -32.18 -12.52
CA ILE A 273 15.47 -33.20 -12.36
C ILE A 273 15.13 -33.39 -10.88
N GLY A 274 13.85 -33.20 -10.52
CA GLY A 274 13.35 -33.38 -9.15
C GLY A 274 13.83 -32.28 -8.19
N LEU A 275 13.98 -31.05 -8.69
CA LEU A 275 14.39 -29.91 -7.88
C LEU A 275 13.50 -29.74 -6.64
N PRO A 276 12.16 -29.72 -6.72
CA PRO A 276 11.33 -29.53 -5.53
C PRO A 276 11.55 -30.63 -4.47
N GLU A 277 11.58 -31.92 -4.87
CA GLU A 277 11.75 -33.04 -3.95
C GLU A 277 13.12 -33.02 -3.26
N PHE A 278 14.17 -32.61 -3.98
CA PHE A 278 15.50 -32.45 -3.38
C PHE A 278 15.53 -31.38 -2.28
N TYR A 279 14.74 -30.31 -2.42
CA TYR A 279 14.65 -29.25 -1.43
C TYR A 279 13.58 -29.48 -0.37
N ASP A 280 12.59 -30.36 -0.57
CA ASP A 280 11.61 -30.75 0.45
C ASP A 280 12.27 -31.32 1.71
N ASP A 281 13.28 -32.18 1.53
CA ASP A 281 14.05 -32.73 2.66
C ASP A 281 14.85 -31.64 3.38
N LYS A 282 15.40 -30.68 2.63
CA LYS A 282 16.15 -29.54 3.18
C LYS A 282 15.24 -28.54 3.88
N ALA A 283 13.99 -28.38 3.44
CA ALA A 283 13.06 -27.38 3.95
C ALA A 283 12.83 -27.48 5.45
N ARG A 284 12.95 -28.68 6.03
CA ARG A 284 12.82 -28.92 7.49
C ARG A 284 13.76 -28.06 8.35
N SER A 285 14.96 -27.76 7.86
CA SER A 285 15.95 -26.96 8.59
C SER A 285 15.96 -25.47 8.20
N HIS A 286 14.99 -25.02 7.38
CA HIS A 286 14.88 -23.65 6.91
C HIS A 286 13.58 -23.01 7.43
N CYS A 287 13.59 -21.68 7.58
CA CYS A 287 12.42 -20.97 8.12
C CYS A 287 11.32 -20.72 7.09
N CYS A 288 11.71 -20.57 5.82
CA CYS A 288 10.95 -19.78 4.85
C CYS A 288 11.18 -20.30 3.42
N GLY A 289 10.12 -20.40 2.62
CA GLY A 289 10.20 -20.96 1.27
C GLY A 289 10.80 -20.02 0.23
N ASP A 290 10.63 -18.72 0.40
CA ASP A 290 11.26 -17.69 -0.44
C ASP A 290 12.80 -17.70 -0.32
N GLN A 291 13.32 -17.91 0.88
CA GLN A 291 14.75 -18.15 1.09
C GLN A 291 15.22 -19.47 0.45
N LEU A 292 14.40 -20.52 0.45
CA LEU A 292 14.71 -21.78 -0.25
C LEU A 292 14.79 -21.59 -1.77
N VAL A 293 13.93 -20.75 -2.36
CA VAL A 293 14.02 -20.38 -3.78
C VAL A 293 15.36 -19.71 -4.07
N ALA A 294 15.75 -18.71 -3.28
CA ALA A 294 17.04 -18.05 -3.46
C ALA A 294 18.22 -19.01 -3.30
N LYS A 295 18.15 -19.93 -2.33
CA LYS A 295 19.14 -20.98 -2.14
C LYS A 295 19.23 -21.90 -3.36
N ALA A 296 18.09 -22.35 -3.90
CA ALA A 296 18.05 -23.19 -5.09
C ALA A 296 18.64 -22.48 -6.32
N ILE A 297 18.28 -21.22 -6.54
CA ILE A 297 18.83 -20.40 -7.63
C ILE A 297 20.35 -20.25 -7.47
N LEU A 298 20.82 -19.91 -6.26
CA LEU A 298 22.24 -19.69 -6.03
C LEU A 298 23.07 -20.96 -6.18
N GLU A 299 22.58 -22.09 -5.66
CA GLU A 299 23.29 -23.39 -5.70
C GLU A 299 23.35 -24.00 -7.11
N ASN A 300 22.32 -23.79 -7.94
CA ASN A 300 22.21 -24.45 -9.24
C ASN A 300 22.57 -23.53 -10.43
N GLU A 301 22.27 -22.22 -10.34
CA GLU A 301 22.48 -21.27 -11.45
C GLU A 301 23.56 -20.23 -11.14
N GLY A 302 23.98 -20.08 -9.88
CA GLY A 302 24.93 -19.04 -9.47
C GLY A 302 24.41 -17.61 -9.66
N ILE A 303 23.10 -17.45 -9.87
CA ILE A 303 22.46 -16.16 -10.10
C ILE A 303 22.11 -15.48 -8.77
N LYS A 304 22.46 -14.21 -8.68
CA LYS A 304 22.21 -13.36 -7.52
C LYS A 304 20.87 -12.65 -7.61
N LEU A 305 20.29 -12.34 -6.46
CA LEU A 305 19.11 -11.50 -6.37
C LEU A 305 19.42 -10.09 -6.88
N GLN A 306 18.56 -9.60 -7.76
CA GLN A 306 18.51 -8.20 -8.17
C GLN A 306 17.52 -7.44 -7.28
N HIS A 307 18.04 -6.66 -6.35
CA HIS A 307 17.28 -5.93 -5.33
C HIS A 307 16.59 -4.71 -5.91
N ALA A 308 15.25 -4.75 -5.98
CA ALA A 308 14.41 -3.74 -6.61
C ALA A 308 13.54 -2.94 -5.62
N HIS A 309 13.83 -2.97 -4.31
CA HIS A 309 13.14 -2.10 -3.34
C HIS A 309 13.43 -0.61 -3.65
N PRO A 310 12.43 0.28 -3.52
CA PRO A 310 11.08 0.08 -2.96
C PRO A 310 10.02 -0.26 -4.01
N MET A 311 10.39 -0.44 -5.27
CA MET A 311 9.43 -0.71 -6.36
C MET A 311 8.66 -2.00 -6.09
N PHE A 312 9.37 -3.06 -5.71
CA PHE A 312 8.77 -4.19 -4.99
C PHE A 312 8.77 -3.87 -3.50
N ASN A 313 7.60 -3.89 -2.86
CA ASN A 313 7.49 -3.43 -1.48
C ASN A 313 6.75 -4.42 -0.56
N GLY A 314 7.30 -4.61 0.64
CA GLY A 314 6.68 -5.43 1.70
C GLY A 314 5.66 -4.67 2.53
N GLU A 315 5.57 -3.35 2.35
CA GLU A 315 4.70 -2.49 3.13
C GLU A 315 3.44 -2.10 2.36
N LYS A 316 2.40 -1.74 3.11
CA LYS A 316 1.14 -1.19 2.61
C LYS A 316 1.09 0.32 2.79
N PRO A 317 0.12 1.05 2.19
CA PRO A 317 0.07 2.51 2.25
C PRO A 317 0.15 3.09 3.67
N SER A 318 -0.39 2.41 4.69
CA SER A 318 -0.31 2.88 6.08
C SER A 318 1.06 2.70 6.72
N THR A 319 1.90 1.75 6.26
CA THR A 319 3.20 1.44 6.88
C THR A 319 4.42 1.80 6.01
N LEU A 320 4.19 2.21 4.75
CA LEU A 320 5.23 2.72 3.85
C LEU A 320 6.02 3.90 4.47
N PRO A 321 7.36 3.88 4.45
CA PRO A 321 8.21 4.93 5.03
C PRO A 321 8.29 6.16 4.12
N TYR A 322 7.28 7.02 4.16
CA TYR A 322 7.29 8.27 3.38
C TYR A 322 8.34 9.25 3.89
N GLY A 323 8.99 9.96 2.98
CA GLY A 323 10.01 10.95 3.33
C GLY A 323 11.17 11.00 2.33
N PRO A 324 12.35 11.50 2.74
CA PRO A 324 13.47 11.82 1.85
C PRO A 324 13.93 10.71 0.89
N THR A 325 13.88 9.45 1.32
CA THR A 325 14.51 8.35 0.59
C THR A 325 13.76 7.97 -0.68
N HIS A 326 12.43 7.78 -0.62
CA HIS A 326 11.67 7.12 -1.69
C HIS A 326 10.51 7.96 -2.25
N TRP A 327 10.41 9.25 -1.89
CA TRP A 327 9.26 10.12 -2.20
C TRP A 327 8.83 10.14 -3.68
N CYS A 328 9.81 10.15 -4.59
CA CYS A 328 9.60 10.23 -6.04
C CYS A 328 9.84 8.89 -6.74
N GLU A 329 9.92 7.79 -6.00
CA GLU A 329 10.13 6.46 -6.57
C GLU A 329 8.76 5.80 -6.83
N PRO A 330 8.65 5.02 -7.92
CA PRO A 330 7.42 4.32 -8.27
C PRO A 330 7.21 3.07 -7.40
N ILE A 331 5.95 2.62 -7.35
CA ILE A 331 5.56 1.36 -6.71
C ILE A 331 5.03 0.40 -7.78
N LEU A 332 5.51 -0.84 -7.73
CA LEU A 332 5.07 -1.96 -8.57
C LEU A 332 4.20 -2.92 -7.78
N THR A 333 4.58 -3.20 -6.53
CA THR A 333 3.82 -4.07 -5.63
C THR A 333 3.78 -3.52 -4.21
N MET A 334 2.71 -3.84 -3.49
CA MET A 334 2.57 -3.61 -2.05
C MET A 334 2.03 -4.87 -1.41
N HIS A 335 2.46 -5.17 -0.19
CA HIS A 335 2.08 -6.40 0.52
C HIS A 335 1.43 -6.09 1.88
N HIS A 336 0.91 -7.14 2.54
CA HIS A 336 0.11 -7.05 3.76
C HIS A 336 -1.19 -6.25 3.59
N MET A 337 -1.69 -6.18 2.36
CA MET A 337 -2.92 -5.50 1.99
C MET A 337 -4.10 -6.40 2.31
N ASP A 338 -4.97 -5.98 3.23
CA ASP A 338 -6.25 -6.66 3.39
C ASP A 338 -7.20 -6.37 2.21
N SER A 339 -8.34 -7.06 2.17
CA SER A 339 -9.33 -6.91 1.10
C SER A 339 -9.89 -5.48 0.98
N GLU A 340 -9.99 -4.73 2.07
CA GLU A 340 -10.44 -3.34 2.01
C GLU A 340 -9.36 -2.45 1.37
N GLU A 341 -8.10 -2.66 1.76
CA GLU A 341 -6.95 -1.94 1.21
C GLU A 341 -6.72 -2.25 -0.28
N VAL A 342 -6.85 -3.52 -0.70
CA VAL A 342 -6.79 -3.92 -2.13
C VAL A 342 -7.88 -3.22 -2.92
N SER A 343 -9.12 -3.24 -2.42
CA SER A 343 -10.25 -2.56 -3.07
C SER A 343 -10.05 -1.05 -3.16
N ALA A 344 -9.54 -0.43 -2.08
CA ALA A 344 -9.27 1.00 -2.04
C ALA A 344 -8.14 1.38 -3.02
N MET A 345 -7.07 0.59 -3.11
CA MET A 345 -6.01 0.84 -4.08
C MET A 345 -6.50 0.71 -5.53
N TRP A 346 -7.32 -0.31 -5.82
CA TRP A 346 -7.93 -0.45 -7.13
C TRP A 346 -8.86 0.72 -7.48
N GLN A 347 -9.74 1.13 -6.56
CA GLN A 347 -10.61 2.29 -6.76
C GLN A 347 -9.79 3.57 -6.98
N PHE A 348 -8.67 3.74 -6.27
CA PHE A 348 -7.76 4.85 -6.51
C PHE A 348 -7.28 4.83 -7.97
N GLU A 349 -6.74 3.71 -8.48
CA GLU A 349 -6.31 3.60 -9.87
C GLU A 349 -7.42 3.95 -10.86
N GLN A 350 -8.64 3.44 -10.65
CA GLN A 350 -9.78 3.67 -11.54
C GLN A 350 -10.30 5.10 -11.53
N THR A 351 -10.07 5.87 -10.46
CA THR A 351 -10.71 7.17 -10.25
C THR A 351 -9.73 8.34 -10.16
N ARG A 352 -8.43 8.07 -10.33
CA ARG A 352 -7.38 9.10 -10.35
C ARG A 352 -7.63 10.14 -11.43
N LYS A 353 -7.41 11.40 -11.07
CA LYS A 353 -7.43 12.53 -12.04
C LYS A 353 -6.22 12.57 -12.96
N LYS A 354 -5.11 11.91 -12.59
CA LYS A 354 -3.86 11.89 -13.34
C LYS A 354 -3.56 10.46 -13.81
N ASN A 355 -3.21 10.31 -15.09
CA ASN A 355 -2.84 9.02 -15.70
C ASN A 355 -1.31 8.82 -15.79
N ASN A 356 -0.55 9.37 -14.84
CA ASN A 356 0.90 9.19 -14.75
C ASN A 356 1.24 7.98 -13.87
N ILE A 357 2.50 7.54 -13.92
CA ILE A 357 3.06 6.51 -13.03
C ILE A 357 2.79 6.88 -11.57
N ILE A 358 2.31 5.90 -10.79
CA ILE A 358 2.04 6.07 -9.36
C ILE A 358 3.36 6.14 -8.61
N LEU A 359 3.59 7.27 -7.94
CA LEU A 359 4.75 7.46 -7.07
C LEU A 359 4.35 7.27 -5.61
N MET A 360 5.34 7.02 -4.75
CA MET A 360 5.10 6.87 -3.32
C MET A 360 4.42 8.13 -2.72
N LYS A 361 4.76 9.34 -3.18
CA LYS A 361 4.05 10.58 -2.77
C LYS A 361 2.56 10.58 -3.10
N ASP A 362 2.13 9.89 -4.14
CA ASP A 362 0.72 9.86 -4.55
C ASP A 362 -0.08 8.96 -3.60
N LEU A 363 0.52 7.85 -3.14
CA LEU A 363 -0.05 7.00 -2.10
C LEU A 363 -0.17 7.74 -0.76
N TYR A 364 0.85 8.53 -0.39
CA TYR A 364 0.78 9.38 0.79
C TYR A 364 -0.43 10.32 0.73
N LYS A 365 -0.56 11.06 -0.37
CA LYS A 365 -1.63 12.05 -0.57
C LYS A 365 -3.01 11.39 -0.57
N ALA A 366 -3.13 10.21 -1.17
CA ALA A 366 -4.41 9.50 -1.30
C ALA A 366 -4.85 8.78 -0.01
N PHE A 367 -3.93 8.17 0.73
CA PHE A 367 -4.28 7.22 1.80
C PHE A 367 -3.89 7.66 3.22
N VAL A 368 -2.98 8.63 3.36
CA VAL A 368 -2.32 8.94 4.63
C VAL A 368 -2.50 10.39 5.07
N ALA A 369 -2.25 11.35 4.19
CA ALA A 369 -2.13 12.77 4.53
C ALA A 369 -3.29 13.29 5.37
N ASN A 370 -4.53 13.05 4.95
CA ASN A 370 -5.73 13.54 5.62
C ASN A 370 -6.10 12.78 6.91
N LYS A 371 -5.42 11.66 7.20
CA LYS A 371 -5.62 10.87 8.43
C LYS A 371 -4.59 11.23 9.50
N MET A 372 -3.55 11.98 9.15
CA MET A 372 -2.51 12.35 10.11
C MET A 372 -2.97 13.47 11.04
N VAL A 373 -2.60 13.30 12.31
CA VAL A 373 -2.90 14.22 13.41
C VAL A 373 -1.65 14.37 14.27
N ALA A 374 -1.60 15.36 15.17
CA ALA A 374 -0.39 15.60 15.97
C ALA A 374 -0.03 14.40 16.86
N ALA A 375 -1.02 13.73 17.47
CA ALA A 375 -0.81 12.53 18.27
C ALA A 375 -2.04 11.61 18.29
N ARG A 376 -1.80 10.31 18.47
CA ARG A 376 -2.80 9.25 18.69
C ARG A 376 -2.43 8.39 19.90
N THR A 377 -3.43 7.97 20.64
CA THR A 377 -3.33 6.95 21.70
C THR A 377 -3.71 5.57 21.14
N HIS A 378 -3.27 4.50 21.81
CA HIS A 378 -3.46 3.11 21.37
C HIS A 378 -3.00 2.86 19.93
N TRP A 379 -1.89 3.49 19.56
CA TRP A 379 -1.44 3.55 18.17
C TRP A 379 0.08 3.44 18.07
N ASP A 380 0.55 2.69 17.09
CA ASP A 380 1.97 2.52 16.77
C ASP A 380 2.22 2.93 15.31
N ASN A 381 2.82 4.11 15.14
CA ASN A 381 3.28 4.64 13.86
C ASN A 381 4.57 3.98 13.36
N LEU A 382 5.08 2.97 14.07
CA LEU A 382 6.30 2.24 13.74
C LEU A 382 7.54 3.14 13.75
N SER A 383 7.56 4.18 14.59
CA SER A 383 8.75 5.00 14.82
C SER A 383 9.81 4.19 15.56
N GLU A 384 10.97 4.01 14.94
CA GLU A 384 11.93 3.04 15.43
C GLU A 384 13.39 3.28 15.00
N ASP A 385 13.75 4.41 14.39
CA ASP A 385 15.13 4.61 13.85
C ASP A 385 16.14 4.88 14.98
N VAL A 386 15.78 5.74 15.92
CA VAL A 386 16.59 6.08 17.10
C VAL A 386 15.70 6.02 18.34
N CYS A 387 16.14 5.32 19.37
CA CYS A 387 15.40 5.15 20.61
C CYS A 387 16.13 5.75 21.82
N TYR A 388 15.35 6.30 22.75
CA TYR A 388 15.77 6.87 24.03
C TYR A 388 15.02 6.10 25.10
N ILE A 389 15.77 5.33 25.90
CA ILE A 389 15.21 4.34 26.81
C ILE A 389 15.47 4.80 28.25
N ASP A 390 14.46 4.67 29.09
CA ASP A 390 14.59 4.90 30.52
C ASP A 390 15.72 4.02 31.11
N PRO A 391 16.66 4.62 31.87
CA PRO A 391 17.83 3.89 32.38
C PRO A 391 17.48 2.87 33.47
N SER A 392 16.25 2.88 33.99
CA SER A 392 15.82 1.96 35.05
C SER A 392 15.94 0.49 34.58
N PRO A 393 16.46 -0.41 35.44
CA PRO A 393 16.58 -1.82 35.10
C PRO A 393 15.25 -2.49 34.70
N PHE A 394 14.13 -1.94 35.18
CA PHE A 394 12.79 -2.46 34.89
C PHE A 394 12.40 -2.27 33.43
N VAL A 395 12.58 -1.06 32.88
CA VAL A 395 12.24 -0.78 31.47
C VAL A 395 13.21 -1.51 30.55
N ARG A 396 14.51 -1.45 30.84
CA ARG A 396 15.54 -2.11 30.02
C ARG A 396 15.35 -3.62 29.90
N LYS A 397 14.92 -4.29 30.97
CA LYS A 397 14.67 -5.74 30.95
C LYS A 397 13.46 -6.12 30.07
N LYS A 398 12.51 -5.21 29.89
CA LYS A 398 11.31 -5.42 29.07
C LYS A 398 11.46 -4.96 27.61
N ALA A 399 12.44 -4.09 27.33
CA ALA A 399 12.72 -3.63 25.98
C ALA A 399 13.15 -4.79 25.09
N ASP A 400 12.63 -4.84 23.86
CA ASP A 400 13.00 -5.88 22.91
C ASP A 400 14.43 -5.66 22.38
N PRO A 401 15.11 -6.73 21.88
CA PRO A 401 16.48 -6.63 21.40
C PRO A 401 16.71 -5.65 20.24
N LYS A 402 15.69 -5.41 19.39
CA LYS A 402 15.80 -4.50 18.25
C LYS A 402 15.80 -3.05 18.75
N THR A 403 14.93 -2.72 19.69
CA THR A 403 14.88 -1.41 20.35
C THR A 403 16.19 -1.10 21.09
N LEU A 404 16.74 -2.07 21.84
CA LEU A 404 18.02 -1.91 22.54
C LEU A 404 19.19 -1.63 21.58
N LYS A 405 19.22 -2.27 20.41
CA LYS A 405 20.26 -2.03 19.38
C LYS A 405 20.19 -0.63 18.76
N ARG A 406 19.04 0.03 18.86
CA ARG A 406 18.78 1.36 18.31
C ARG A 406 18.79 2.45 19.36
N GLU A 407 19.14 2.11 20.59
CA GLU A 407 19.33 3.07 21.66
C GLU A 407 20.46 4.05 21.32
N LYS A 408 20.19 5.36 21.42
CA LYS A 408 21.24 6.38 21.38
C LYS A 408 22.08 6.27 22.65
N LYS A 409 23.40 6.23 22.52
CA LYS A 409 24.32 6.15 23.67
C LYS A 409 24.21 7.42 24.51
N ASP A 410 24.29 7.27 25.83
CA ASP A 410 24.14 8.38 26.78
C ASP A 410 25.13 9.53 26.54
N ALA A 411 26.39 9.21 26.19
CA ALA A 411 27.42 10.20 25.88
C ALA A 411 27.10 11.06 24.63
N ASP A 412 26.19 10.60 23.77
CA ASP A 412 25.83 11.27 22.52
C ASP A 412 24.48 12.02 22.62
N LYS A 413 23.81 11.98 23.78
CA LYS A 413 22.51 12.64 24.00
C LYS A 413 22.72 14.11 24.38
N ASN A 414 21.92 15.00 23.79
CA ASN A 414 21.72 16.35 24.33
C ASN A 414 20.68 16.36 25.47
N SER A 415 20.41 17.51 26.07
CA SER A 415 19.46 17.61 27.21
C SER A 415 18.04 17.15 26.86
N ILE A 416 17.54 17.50 25.67
CA ILE A 416 16.19 17.13 25.20
C ILE A 416 16.08 15.61 25.05
N GLU A 417 17.09 15.02 24.43
CA GLU A 417 17.19 13.58 24.19
C GLU A 417 17.35 12.76 25.47
N ALA A 418 18.08 13.29 26.45
CA ALA A 418 18.23 12.68 27.77
C ALA A 418 16.87 12.54 28.48
N GLU A 419 15.98 13.51 28.29
CA GLU A 419 14.63 13.51 28.89
C GLU A 419 13.56 12.85 28.01
N ALA A 420 13.86 12.48 26.76
CA ALA A 420 12.87 12.04 25.78
C ALA A 420 12.01 10.85 26.25
N HIS A 421 12.58 9.99 27.10
CA HIS A 421 11.93 8.80 27.64
C HIS A 421 10.94 9.08 28.79
N THR A 422 10.81 10.32 29.25
CA THR A 422 10.03 10.64 30.47
C THR A 422 8.53 10.81 30.21
N SER A 423 8.15 11.21 29.00
CA SER A 423 6.74 11.42 28.63
C SER A 423 6.57 11.54 27.12
N LEU A 424 5.32 11.45 26.64
CA LEU A 424 4.98 11.74 25.25
C LEU A 424 5.40 13.15 24.82
N ALA A 425 5.19 14.14 25.68
CA ALA A 425 5.58 15.53 25.40
C ALA A 425 7.10 15.67 25.29
N ALA A 426 7.86 15.05 26.20
CA ALA A 426 9.31 15.05 26.12
C ALA A 426 9.82 14.34 24.85
N CYS A 427 9.18 13.24 24.46
CA CYS A 427 9.48 12.55 23.21
C CYS A 427 9.21 13.42 21.97
N ALA A 428 8.12 14.21 21.97
CA ALA A 428 7.78 15.13 20.90
C ALA A 428 8.83 16.24 20.71
N ARG A 429 9.42 16.74 21.82
CA ARG A 429 10.43 17.81 21.80
C ARG A 429 11.66 17.43 20.98
N VAL A 430 12.01 16.14 20.90
CA VAL A 430 13.12 15.66 20.06
C VAL A 430 12.92 16.04 18.60
N CYS A 431 11.72 15.90 18.06
CA CYS A 431 11.43 16.30 16.68
C CYS A 431 11.21 17.81 16.52
N GLU A 432 10.60 18.46 17.51
CA GLU A 432 10.29 19.89 17.47
C GLU A 432 11.55 20.74 17.37
N TYR A 433 12.54 20.42 18.22
CA TYR A 433 13.77 21.20 18.40
C TYR A 433 14.99 20.59 17.69
N GLU A 434 14.79 19.62 16.79
CA GLU A 434 15.88 19.06 15.98
C GLU A 434 16.69 20.17 15.29
N GLY A 435 18.00 20.18 15.52
CA GLY A 435 18.95 21.14 14.93
C GLY A 435 18.97 22.53 15.56
N VAL A 436 18.24 22.74 16.67
CA VAL A 436 18.26 23.99 17.46
C VAL A 436 18.38 23.73 18.97
N GLU A 437 18.93 22.58 19.35
CA GLU A 437 18.94 22.08 20.72
C GLU A 437 19.68 23.04 21.67
N GLU A 438 20.84 23.58 21.27
CA GLU A 438 21.59 24.60 22.04
C GLU A 438 20.74 25.86 22.30
N ALA A 439 19.99 26.33 21.30
CA ALA A 439 19.17 27.53 21.43
C ALA A 439 17.96 27.31 22.34
N TYR A 440 17.46 26.08 22.38
CA TYR A 440 16.41 25.66 23.30
C TYR A 440 16.94 25.58 24.73
N GLU A 441 18.13 25.00 24.93
CA GLU A 441 18.82 24.95 26.22
C GLU A 441 19.04 26.35 26.78
N ASP A 442 19.61 27.26 25.99
CA ASP A 442 19.82 28.66 26.38
C ASP A 442 18.51 29.35 26.79
N ALA A 443 17.41 29.06 26.08
CA ALA A 443 16.11 29.67 26.35
C ALA A 443 15.43 29.12 27.62
N ILE A 444 15.65 27.84 27.95
CA ILE A 444 15.17 27.24 29.19
C ILE A 444 15.98 27.73 30.38
N GLU A 445 17.32 27.72 30.28
CA GLU A 445 18.18 28.15 31.37
C GLU A 445 17.85 29.59 31.78
N GLU A 446 17.63 30.49 30.81
CA GLU A 446 17.22 31.87 31.11
C GLU A 446 15.82 31.95 31.74
N ALA A 447 14.87 31.11 31.29
CA ALA A 447 13.52 31.08 31.86
C ALA A 447 13.51 30.54 33.30
N GLU A 448 14.31 29.53 33.61
CA GLU A 448 14.49 28.99 34.96
C GLU A 448 15.17 30.01 35.88
N ASN A 449 16.23 30.66 35.40
CA ASN A 449 16.91 31.74 36.11
C ASN A 449 15.97 32.92 36.40
N GLU A 450 15.10 33.28 35.46
CA GLU A 450 14.06 34.29 35.68
C GLU A 450 13.05 33.86 36.75
N ALA A 451 12.55 32.62 36.70
CA ALA A 451 11.62 32.08 37.69
C ALA A 451 12.20 32.03 39.11
N VAL A 452 13.46 31.65 39.26
CA VAL A 452 14.17 31.67 40.55
C VAL A 452 14.30 33.10 41.09
N ARG A 453 14.65 34.05 40.22
CA ARG A 453 14.75 35.49 40.60
C ARG A 453 13.39 36.07 40.99
N ASP A 454 12.33 35.68 40.30
CA ASP A 454 10.96 36.15 40.60
C ASP A 454 10.43 35.54 41.90
N ALA A 455 10.70 34.25 42.16
CA ALA A 455 10.40 33.62 43.45
C ALA A 455 11.14 34.30 44.60
N ALA A 456 12.44 34.61 44.42
CA ALA A 456 13.24 35.32 45.42
C ALA A 456 12.76 36.77 45.64
N ALA A 457 12.24 37.43 44.61
CA ALA A 457 11.67 38.77 44.71
C ALA A 457 10.28 38.78 45.38
N ALA A 458 9.48 37.72 45.19
CA ALA A 458 8.19 37.54 45.86
C ALA A 458 8.34 37.30 47.38
N ASP A 459 9.46 36.72 47.81
CA ASP A 459 9.82 36.56 49.23
C ASP A 459 10.36 37.86 49.86
N GLN A 460 10.70 38.86 49.05
CA GLN A 460 11.18 40.19 49.47
C GLN A 460 10.12 41.28 49.21
N ILE A 461 8.93 41.16 49.82
CA ILE A 461 7.99 42.29 49.88
C ILE A 461 8.34 43.13 51.11
N ASP A 462 9.30 44.03 50.96
CA ASP A 462 9.35 45.30 51.70
C ASP A 462 9.59 46.42 50.68
N GLY A 463 8.80 47.48 50.82
CA GLY A 463 8.51 48.43 49.74
C GLY A 463 9.72 49.05 49.04
N GLN A 464 9.51 49.32 47.74
CA GLN A 464 10.29 50.09 46.76
C GLN A 464 11.11 49.26 45.76
N GLY A 465 10.63 49.16 44.51
CA GLY A 465 11.41 48.57 43.42
C GLY A 465 10.73 48.43 42.05
N GLU A 466 10.03 49.43 41.54
CA GLU A 466 9.33 49.36 40.23
C GLU A 466 10.22 49.40 38.96
N ALA A 467 11.55 49.37 39.08
CA ALA A 467 12.46 49.49 37.92
C ALA A 467 13.10 48.18 37.42
N SER A 468 13.06 47.06 38.17
CA SER A 468 13.78 45.82 37.79
C SER A 468 12.97 44.81 36.96
N GLY A 469 11.64 44.93 36.93
CA GLY A 469 10.76 43.97 36.22
C GLY A 469 10.77 44.13 34.70
N LEU A 470 10.97 45.35 34.19
CA LEU A 470 10.89 45.64 32.75
C LEU A 470 12.04 45.04 31.94
N ASN A 471 13.24 44.94 32.53
CA ASN A 471 14.47 44.48 31.86
C ASN A 471 14.67 42.94 31.95
N LYS A 472 13.97 42.27 32.88
CA LYS A 472 13.97 40.81 33.05
C LYS A 472 13.10 40.13 32.00
N GLN A 473 11.87 40.63 31.88
CA GLN A 473 10.91 40.16 30.89
C GLN A 473 11.41 40.33 29.44
N THR A 474 12.40 41.20 29.19
CA THR A 474 13.04 41.37 27.88
C THR A 474 14.09 40.32 27.54
N SER A 475 14.78 39.72 28.52
CA SER A 475 15.84 38.73 28.27
C SER A 475 15.28 37.37 27.85
N SER A 476 14.36 36.81 28.65
CA SER A 476 13.63 35.58 28.30
C SER A 476 12.84 35.72 26.99
N ARG A 477 12.18 36.87 26.76
CA ARG A 477 11.56 37.17 25.45
C ARG A 477 12.57 37.21 24.30
N ARG A 478 13.78 37.73 24.53
CA ARG A 478 14.85 37.75 23.53
C ARG A 478 15.33 36.35 23.19
N MET A 479 15.56 35.50 24.19
CA MET A 479 15.99 34.11 23.97
C MET A 479 14.92 33.29 23.24
N ARG A 480 13.65 33.45 23.61
CA ARG A 480 12.51 32.85 22.88
C ARG A 480 12.45 33.31 21.41
N ARG A 481 12.61 34.61 21.15
CA ARG A 481 12.68 35.13 19.78
C ARG A 481 13.87 34.57 18.99
N GLN A 482 15.02 34.41 19.65
CA GLN A 482 16.21 33.84 19.02
C GLN A 482 16.00 32.36 18.67
N LEU A 483 15.35 31.60 19.56
CA LEU A 483 14.93 30.22 19.29
C LEU A 483 13.96 30.17 18.10
N GLU A 484 12.91 30.99 18.10
CA GLU A 484 11.96 31.10 16.99
C GLU A 484 12.64 31.44 15.65
N GLN A 485 13.59 32.39 15.67
CA GLN A 485 14.37 32.75 14.48
C GLN A 485 15.23 31.59 13.98
N LYS A 486 15.92 30.88 14.88
CA LYS A 486 16.72 29.70 14.51
C LYS A 486 15.82 28.58 13.98
N MET A 487 14.66 28.33 14.59
CA MET A 487 13.68 27.35 14.11
C MET A 487 13.18 27.69 12.71
N ALA A 488 12.89 28.96 12.43
CA ALA A 488 12.45 29.45 11.12
C ALA A 488 13.55 29.47 10.05
N ALA A 489 14.82 29.57 10.46
CA ALA A 489 15.97 29.55 9.56
C ALA A 489 16.39 28.13 9.12
N ARG A 490 15.80 27.07 9.70
CA ARG A 490 16.11 25.69 9.33
C ARG A 490 15.73 25.42 7.88
N ASN A 491 16.64 24.79 7.14
CA ASN A 491 16.30 24.22 5.84
C ASN A 491 15.39 23.00 6.04
N PRO A 492 14.14 23.02 5.55
CA PRO A 492 13.22 21.89 5.76
C PRO A 492 13.73 20.57 5.19
N LEU A 493 14.56 20.62 4.13
CA LEU A 493 15.11 19.43 3.48
C LEU A 493 16.14 18.66 4.32
N ASP A 494 16.74 19.31 5.32
CA ASP A 494 17.74 18.69 6.20
C ASP A 494 17.13 18.00 7.43
N ARG A 495 15.79 18.05 7.57
CA ARG A 495 15.05 17.43 8.68
C ARG A 495 15.24 15.91 8.70
N ARG A 496 15.46 15.35 9.90
CA ARG A 496 15.62 13.91 10.15
C ARG A 496 14.68 13.38 11.21
N CYS A 497 13.83 14.20 11.83
CA CYS A 497 12.79 13.77 12.75
C CYS A 497 11.42 14.21 12.23
N PHE A 498 10.61 13.26 11.76
CA PHE A 498 9.25 13.50 11.26
C PHE A 498 8.16 12.92 12.16
N GLN A 499 8.46 11.85 12.88
CA GLN A 499 7.52 11.21 13.78
C GLN A 499 8.23 10.64 15.01
N TYR A 500 7.44 10.40 16.04
CA TYR A 500 7.89 9.84 17.30
C TYR A 500 6.85 8.88 17.88
N ARG A 501 7.30 7.99 18.76
CA ARG A 501 6.46 7.02 19.45
C ARG A 501 6.93 6.92 20.89
N TYR A 502 5.97 6.86 21.82
CA TYR A 502 6.21 6.71 23.24
C TYR A 502 5.42 5.52 23.79
N HIS A 503 6.10 4.61 24.49
CA HIS A 503 5.47 3.52 25.24
C HIS A 503 6.38 3.12 26.39
N ASN A 504 5.84 3.06 27.62
CA ASN A 504 6.48 2.48 28.80
C ASN A 504 7.94 2.93 29.05
N GLY A 505 8.18 4.25 29.04
CA GLY A 505 9.52 4.81 29.26
C GLY A 505 10.47 4.62 28.07
N ILE A 506 9.94 4.40 26.87
CA ILE A 506 10.71 4.29 25.63
C ILE A 506 10.16 5.31 24.64
N CYS A 507 11.00 6.25 24.24
CA CYS A 507 10.75 7.14 23.11
C CYS A 507 11.54 6.65 21.89
N CYS A 508 10.92 6.56 20.71
CA CYS A 508 11.63 6.31 19.46
C CYS A 508 11.22 7.31 18.39
N THR A 509 12.17 7.79 17.59
CA THR A 509 11.96 8.75 16.49
C THR A 509 12.30 8.13 15.14
N SER A 510 11.76 8.70 14.06
CA SER A 510 12.03 8.23 12.69
C SER A 510 12.22 9.37 11.68
N ARG A 511 13.09 9.08 10.70
CA ARG A 511 13.45 9.90 9.52
C ARG A 511 12.45 9.78 8.37
N SER A 512 11.42 8.98 8.56
CA SER A 512 10.27 8.84 7.68
C SER A 512 9.00 9.01 8.51
N PHE A 513 7.89 9.27 7.84
CA PHE A 513 6.57 9.33 8.45
C PHE A 513 5.67 8.24 7.86
N LYS A 514 4.93 7.56 8.72
CA LYS A 514 4.05 6.42 8.44
C LYS A 514 2.76 6.63 9.21
N LEU A 515 1.64 6.12 8.71
CA LEU A 515 0.41 6.11 9.49
C LEU A 515 0.49 5.07 10.61
N GLY A 516 0.99 3.86 10.32
CA GLY A 516 1.08 2.74 11.25
C GLY A 516 -0.24 2.02 11.49
N ALA A 517 -0.37 1.39 12.66
CA ALA A 517 -1.46 0.49 12.98
C ALA A 517 -1.98 0.67 14.42
N PRO A 518 -3.24 0.31 14.68
CA PRO A 518 -3.78 0.30 16.04
C PRO A 518 -3.08 -0.77 16.90
N ARG A 519 -2.88 -0.46 18.18
CA ARG A 519 -2.41 -1.42 19.19
C ARG A 519 -3.55 -1.72 20.17
N ARG A 520 -3.93 -2.99 20.27
CA ARG A 520 -4.91 -3.45 21.27
C ARG A 520 -4.32 -3.37 22.67
N GLU A 521 -5.16 -3.02 23.64
CA GLU A 521 -4.85 -3.16 25.08
C GLU A 521 -4.57 -4.62 25.42
N ALA A 522 -3.64 -4.86 26.35
CA ALA A 522 -3.41 -6.19 26.87
C ALA A 522 -4.65 -6.65 27.65
N LYS A 523 -5.30 -7.75 27.23
CA LYS A 523 -6.44 -8.29 27.98
C LYS A 523 -5.96 -8.83 29.34
N GLY A 524 -6.35 -8.19 30.43
CA GLY A 524 -6.19 -8.70 31.80
C GLY A 524 -6.68 -7.69 32.84
N ASN A 525 -7.21 -8.17 33.98
CA ASN A 525 -7.76 -7.37 35.08
C ASN A 525 -6.70 -6.57 35.88
N MET A 526 -5.78 -5.89 35.21
CA MET A 526 -4.93 -4.88 35.84
C MET A 526 -5.32 -3.54 35.25
N ILE A 527 -5.71 -2.60 36.11
CA ILE A 527 -5.86 -1.20 35.73
C ILE A 527 -4.52 -0.79 35.12
N ASP A 528 -4.50 -0.60 33.81
CA ASP A 528 -3.30 -0.25 33.06
C ASP A 528 -2.69 1.00 33.69
N LYS A 529 -1.40 0.96 34.01
CA LYS A 529 -0.68 2.19 34.35
C LYS A 529 -0.74 3.07 33.11
N PRO A 530 -0.95 4.40 33.23
CA PRO A 530 -0.97 5.32 32.07
C PRO A 530 0.26 5.20 31.15
N THR A 531 1.37 4.65 31.65
CA THR A 531 2.61 4.40 30.91
C THR A 531 2.56 3.20 29.96
N ASP A 532 1.57 2.31 30.05
CA ASP A 532 1.48 1.09 29.21
C ASP A 532 0.70 1.30 27.90
N VAL A 533 0.22 2.53 27.66
CA VAL A 533 -0.46 2.92 26.42
C VAL A 533 0.56 3.25 25.34
N TRP A 534 0.33 2.74 24.13
CA TRP A 534 1.10 3.12 22.95
C TRP A 534 0.66 4.49 22.45
N HIS A 535 1.59 5.43 22.40
CA HIS A 535 1.36 6.76 21.83
C HIS A 535 2.21 6.95 20.59
N SER A 536 1.60 7.50 19.55
CA SER A 536 2.27 7.90 18.32
C SER A 536 2.06 9.37 18.07
N GLY A 537 3.07 10.06 17.59
CA GLY A 537 2.98 11.46 17.20
C GLY A 537 3.72 11.76 15.91
N TRP A 538 3.28 12.83 15.25
CA TRP A 538 3.81 13.30 13.98
C TRP A 538 4.10 14.78 14.09
N HIS A 539 5.30 15.18 13.69
CA HIS A 539 5.67 16.59 13.64
C HIS A 539 5.10 17.21 12.36
N LEU A 540 3.79 17.46 12.34
CA LEU A 540 3.01 17.83 11.16
C LEU A 540 3.60 19.05 10.43
N GLN A 541 3.94 20.12 11.17
CA GLN A 541 4.55 21.31 10.58
C GLN A 541 5.83 20.97 9.81
N GLY A 542 6.73 20.17 10.40
CA GLY A 542 7.96 19.78 9.73
C GLY A 542 7.74 18.82 8.55
N ILE A 543 6.69 17.99 8.57
CA ILE A 543 6.29 17.18 7.41
C ILE A 543 5.82 18.10 6.29
N GLU A 544 4.93 19.05 6.57
CA GLU A 544 4.38 20.00 5.60
C GLU A 544 5.47 20.90 5.01
N ASP A 545 6.36 21.46 5.84
CA ASP A 545 7.48 22.28 5.40
C ASP A 545 8.44 21.49 4.50
N TRP A 546 8.72 20.23 4.87
CA TRP A 546 9.56 19.36 4.05
C TRP A 546 8.89 19.02 2.71
N ILE A 547 7.60 18.65 2.70
CA ILE A 547 6.86 18.36 1.46
C ILE A 547 6.84 19.59 0.55
N LYS A 548 6.59 20.78 1.11
CA LYS A 548 6.57 22.04 0.37
C LYS A 548 7.95 22.36 -0.21
N ALA A 549 9.02 22.22 0.57
CA ALA A 549 10.38 22.44 0.11
C ALA A 549 10.83 21.39 -0.91
N LYS A 550 10.38 20.14 -0.77
CA LYS A 550 10.67 19.05 -1.70
C LYS A 550 10.03 19.27 -3.06
N GLY A 551 8.84 19.88 -3.10
CA GLY A 551 8.12 20.22 -4.31
C GLY A 551 7.56 19.01 -5.05
N GLU A 552 7.21 19.23 -6.32
CA GLU A 552 6.77 18.16 -7.20
C GLU A 552 7.96 17.30 -7.66
N CYS A 553 7.66 16.11 -8.21
CA CYS A 553 8.69 15.22 -8.73
C CYS A 553 8.74 15.45 -10.24
N ASP A 554 9.89 15.86 -10.77
CA ASP A 554 10.05 16.16 -12.20
C ASP A 554 9.79 14.92 -13.07
N GLU A 555 10.37 13.77 -12.66
CA GLU A 555 10.26 12.46 -13.35
C GLU A 555 10.20 11.33 -12.31
N PRO A 556 9.58 10.17 -12.62
CA PRO A 556 9.68 8.97 -11.80
C PRO A 556 11.13 8.51 -11.62
N ARG A 557 11.57 8.35 -10.37
CA ARG A 557 12.91 7.85 -10.04
C ARG A 557 12.91 6.32 -9.98
N TRP A 558 13.00 5.69 -11.15
CA TRP A 558 13.12 4.23 -11.24
C TRP A 558 14.42 3.75 -10.58
N LYS A 559 14.31 2.75 -9.71
CA LYS A 559 15.47 2.10 -9.10
C LYS A 559 16.08 1.14 -10.12
N ILE A 560 17.39 1.25 -10.33
CA ILE A 560 18.17 0.21 -11.03
C ILE A 560 18.43 -0.91 -10.02
N PRO A 561 18.00 -2.16 -10.28
CA PRO A 561 18.20 -3.24 -9.33
C PRO A 561 19.69 -3.57 -9.09
N ASP A 562 20.09 -3.61 -7.82
CA ASP A 562 21.46 -3.94 -7.42
C ASP A 562 21.61 -5.46 -7.25
N LYS A 563 22.72 -6.06 -7.70
CA LYS A 563 22.97 -7.51 -7.50
C LYS A 563 23.54 -7.77 -6.11
N LEU A 564 22.79 -8.47 -5.24
CA LEU A 564 23.21 -8.83 -3.86
C LEU A 564 23.97 -10.16 -3.83
#